data_AF-A0A3P7R1R7-F1
#
_entry.id   AF-A0A3P7R1R7-F1
#
_cell.length_a   1.000
_cell.length_b   1.000
_cell.length_c   1.000
_cell.angle_alpha   90.00
_cell.angle_beta   90.00
_cell.angle_gamma   90.00
#
_symmetry.space_group_name_H-M   'P 1'
#
loop_
_entity.id
_entity.type
_entity.pdbx_description
1 polymer ?
#
loop_
_entity_poly.entity_id
_entity_poly.type
_entity_poly.pdbx_seq_one_letter_code
_entity_poly.pdbx_strand_id
1 'polypeptide(L)'
;VVQWTAVQEEYDDRVGTAIATIGSNLPDVGRNVRDLAHFMPERRRDDLVEATRKLCGAFGDFLHAVNPEHEEKRTTVLAAAGRVGDFSQQVINTMDEPTHEQSYFHDHLVQKAKNVATSTAQLVLR
;
A
#
# COMPACT_ATOMS: atom_id res chain seq x y z
N VAL A 1 -1.92 -5.76 -9.37
CA VAL A 1 -2.33 -6.91 -8.51
C VAL A 1 -3.82 -6.87 -8.22
N VAL A 2 -4.33 -5.96 -7.36
CA VAL A 2 -5.75 -5.93 -6.94
C VAL A 2 -6.77 -5.93 -8.09
N GLN A 3 -6.51 -5.18 -9.17
CA GLN A 3 -7.39 -5.11 -10.33
C GLN A 3 -7.42 -6.42 -11.15
N TRP A 4 -6.37 -7.22 -11.09
CA TRP A 4 -6.24 -8.44 -11.89
C TRP A 4 -6.67 -9.66 -11.10
N THR A 5 -6.47 -9.67 -9.78
CA THR A 5 -7.08 -10.64 -8.86
C THR A 5 -8.60 -10.45 -8.70
N ALA A 6 -9.17 -9.45 -9.39
CA ALA A 6 -10.59 -9.14 -9.34
C ALA A 6 -11.45 -10.01 -10.26
N VAL A 7 -10.84 -10.58 -11.31
CA VAL A 7 -11.50 -11.35 -12.35
C VAL A 7 -11.21 -12.82 -12.05
N GLN A 8 -12.26 -13.62 -11.81
CA GLN A 8 -12.10 -15.00 -11.31
C GLN A 8 -11.83 -16.03 -12.42
N GLU A 9 -12.00 -15.68 -13.69
CA GLU A 9 -11.98 -16.66 -14.79
C GLU A 9 -10.58 -16.95 -15.37
N GLU A 10 -9.54 -16.18 -15.04
CA GLU A 10 -8.18 -16.49 -15.51
C GLU A 10 -7.13 -15.89 -14.57
N TYR A 11 -6.25 -16.73 -14.01
CA TYR A 11 -5.08 -16.24 -13.29
C TYR A 11 -4.07 -15.73 -14.32
N ASP A 12 -4.15 -14.43 -14.61
CA ASP A 12 -3.31 -13.75 -15.58
C ASP A 12 -1.84 -13.74 -15.12
N ASP A 13 -0.90 -14.22 -15.94
CA ASP A 13 0.56 -14.18 -15.72
C ASP A 13 1.06 -12.77 -15.32
N ARG A 14 0.29 -11.74 -15.69
CA ARG A 14 0.52 -10.36 -15.27
C ARG A 14 0.47 -10.19 -13.75
N VAL A 15 -0.38 -10.93 -13.01
CA VAL A 15 -0.41 -10.92 -11.54
C VAL A 15 0.93 -11.35 -10.97
N GLY A 16 1.47 -12.47 -11.47
CA GLY A 16 2.79 -12.99 -11.09
C GLY A 16 3.90 -11.99 -11.40
N THR A 17 3.85 -11.35 -12.56
CA THR A 17 4.81 -10.31 -12.96
C THR A 17 4.78 -9.09 -12.02
N ALA A 18 3.57 -8.64 -11.64
CA ALA A 18 3.41 -7.52 -10.73
C ALA A 18 3.92 -7.86 -9.31
N ILE A 19 3.66 -9.08 -8.83
CA ILE A 19 4.18 -9.58 -7.55
C ILE A 19 5.70 -9.67 -7.59
N ALA A 20 6.28 -10.24 -8.64
CA ALA A 20 7.72 -10.33 -8.82
C ALA A 20 8.38 -8.94 -8.82
N THR A 21 7.76 -7.96 -9.48
CA THR A 21 8.23 -6.56 -9.50
C THR A 21 8.19 -5.93 -8.10
N ILE A 22 7.13 -6.17 -7.32
CA ILE A 22 7.07 -5.71 -5.93
C ILE A 22 8.21 -6.36 -5.13
N GLY A 23 8.31 -7.69 -5.19
CA GLY A 23 9.33 -8.45 -4.47
C GLY A 23 10.77 -8.05 -4.83
N SER A 24 11.04 -7.75 -6.09
CA SER A 24 12.39 -7.35 -6.54
C SER A 24 12.79 -5.96 -6.03
N ASN A 25 11.84 -5.05 -5.83
CA ASN A 25 12.11 -3.69 -5.35
C ASN A 25 12.25 -3.60 -3.81
N LEU A 26 11.64 -4.51 -3.04
CA LEU A 26 11.68 -4.47 -1.57
C LEU A 26 13.10 -4.44 -0.96
N PRO A 27 14.04 -5.28 -1.41
CA PRO A 27 15.42 -5.26 -0.89
C PRO A 27 16.13 -3.93 -1.15
N ASP A 28 15.90 -3.31 -2.31
CA ASP A 28 16.45 -2.01 -2.66
C ASP A 28 15.88 -0.90 -1.79
N VAL A 29 14.56 -0.89 -1.55
CA VAL A 29 13.90 0.06 -0.64
C VAL A 29 14.54 0.02 0.75
N GLY A 30 14.75 -1.19 1.31
CA GLY A 30 15.37 -1.34 2.63
C GLY A 30 16.82 -0.83 2.69
N ARG A 31 17.61 -1.03 1.63
CA ARG A 31 18.97 -0.49 1.51
C ARG A 31 18.96 1.03 1.39
N ASN A 32 18.19 1.55 0.44
CA ASN A 32 18.14 2.98 0.14
C ASN A 32 17.63 3.79 1.35
N VAL A 33 16.64 3.29 2.07
CA VAL A 33 16.15 3.90 3.31
C VAL A 33 17.24 3.93 4.37
N ARG A 34 17.98 2.83 4.55
CA ARG A 34 19.07 2.79 5.53
C ARG A 34 20.12 3.83 5.18
N ASP A 35 20.50 3.93 3.92
CA ASP A 35 21.47 4.92 3.44
C ASP A 35 20.97 6.34 3.66
N LEU A 36 19.71 6.64 3.30
CA LEU A 36 19.07 7.93 3.55
C LEU A 36 19.04 8.28 5.05
N ALA A 37 18.73 7.30 5.89
CA ALA A 37 18.58 7.50 7.33
C ALA A 37 19.88 7.95 8.01
N HIS A 38 21.06 7.63 7.45
CA HIS A 38 22.35 8.15 7.95
C HIS A 38 22.48 9.66 7.82
N PHE A 39 21.76 10.28 6.88
CA PHE A 39 21.75 11.73 6.70
C PHE A 39 20.66 12.43 7.52
N MET A 40 19.83 11.67 8.25
CA MET A 40 18.73 12.22 9.05
C MET A 40 19.12 12.43 10.52
N PRO A 41 18.47 13.38 11.22
CA PRO A 41 18.58 13.49 12.68
C PRO A 41 18.17 12.18 13.35
N GLU A 42 18.85 11.80 14.44
CA GLU A 42 18.72 10.49 15.09
C GLU A 42 17.26 10.07 15.40
N ARG A 43 16.41 11.01 15.83
CA ARG A 43 14.98 10.73 16.03
C ARG A 43 14.25 10.37 14.73
N ARG A 44 14.47 11.14 13.66
CA ARG A 44 13.83 10.90 12.35
C ARG A 44 14.40 9.68 11.63
N ARG A 45 15.66 9.32 11.90
CA ARG A 45 16.30 8.09 11.42
C ARG A 45 15.53 6.86 11.88
N ASP A 46 15.28 6.76 13.18
CA ASP A 46 14.61 5.60 13.77
C ASP A 46 13.13 5.53 13.32
N ASP A 47 12.46 6.69 13.20
CA ASP A 47 11.10 6.79 12.65
C ASP A 47 11.03 6.29 11.19
N LEU A 48 12.00 6.66 10.35
CA LEU A 48 12.03 6.26 8.94
C LEU A 48 12.25 4.75 8.79
N VAL A 49 13.18 4.19 9.56
CA VAL A 49 13.45 2.75 9.57
C VAL A 49 12.24 1.97 10.05
N GLU A 50 11.55 2.46 11.09
CA GLU A 50 10.34 1.82 11.61
C GLU A 50 9.16 1.91 10.64
N ALA A 51 8.93 3.07 10.02
CA ALA A 51 7.92 3.22 8.96
C ALA A 51 8.18 2.24 7.80
N THR A 52 9.44 2.08 7.40
CA THR A 52 9.83 1.16 6.32
C THR A 52 9.65 -0.29 6.72
N ARG A 53 9.94 -0.66 7.98
CA ARG A 53 9.67 -2.00 8.51
C ARG A 53 8.18 -2.33 8.45
N LYS A 54 7.31 -1.39 8.84
CA LYS A 54 5.86 -1.57 8.75
C LYS A 54 5.39 -1.74 7.31
N LEU A 55 5.95 -0.97 6.38
CA LEU A 55 5.69 -1.13 4.94
C LEU A 55 6.08 -2.53 4.44
N CYS A 56 7.27 -3.01 4.77
CA CYS A 56 7.69 -4.37 4.41
C CYS A 56 6.78 -5.45 5.00
N GLY A 57 6.36 -5.29 6.26
CA GLY A 57 5.38 -6.18 6.89
C GLY A 57 4.04 -6.18 6.16
N ALA A 58 3.52 -5.01 5.80
CA ALA A 58 2.28 -4.88 5.04
C ALA A 58 2.36 -5.49 3.64
N PHE A 59 3.52 -5.41 2.97
CA PHE A 59 3.74 -6.15 1.73
C PHE A 59 3.71 -7.65 1.95
N GLY A 60 4.31 -8.16 3.04
CA GLY A 60 4.22 -9.58 3.40
C GLY A 60 2.77 -10.05 3.57
N ASP A 61 1.98 -9.31 4.35
CA ASP A 61 0.55 -9.57 4.55
C ASP A 61 -0.23 -9.49 3.23
N PHE A 62 0.10 -8.52 2.38
CA PHE A 62 -0.55 -8.36 1.07
C PHE A 62 -0.24 -9.53 0.14
N LEU A 63 1.03 -9.94 0.05
CA LEU A 63 1.46 -11.09 -0.73
C LEU A 63 0.82 -12.38 -0.23
N HIS A 64 0.67 -12.53 1.09
CA HIS A 64 -0.07 -13.64 1.69
C HIS A 64 -1.55 -13.61 1.28
N ALA A 65 -2.20 -12.44 1.34
CA ALA A 65 -3.61 -12.29 1.02
C ALA A 65 -3.94 -12.50 -0.48
N VAL A 66 -3.01 -12.18 -1.38
CA VAL A 66 -3.20 -12.38 -2.83
C VAL A 66 -2.75 -13.75 -3.33
N ASN A 67 -2.20 -14.59 -2.45
CA ASN A 67 -1.88 -15.97 -2.81
C ASN A 67 -3.19 -16.73 -3.09
N PRO A 68 -3.37 -17.27 -4.31
CA PRO A 68 -4.57 -18.01 -4.67
C PRO A 68 -4.84 -19.23 -3.78
N GLU A 69 -3.80 -19.84 -3.19
CA GLU A 69 -3.95 -21.02 -2.32
C GLU A 69 -4.66 -20.73 -0.98
N HIS A 70 -4.70 -19.47 -0.54
CA HIS A 70 -5.34 -19.10 0.73
C HIS A 70 -6.83 -18.77 0.60
N GLU A 71 -7.37 -18.67 -0.63
CA GLU A 71 -8.79 -18.39 -0.91
C GLU A 71 -9.36 -17.19 -0.11
N GLU A 72 -8.56 -16.15 0.10
CA GLU A 72 -8.92 -15.02 0.93
C GLU A 72 -10.10 -14.21 0.37
N LYS A 73 -10.90 -13.63 1.28
CA LYS A 73 -12.00 -12.77 0.86
C LYS A 73 -11.45 -11.54 0.15
N ARG A 74 -12.15 -11.10 -0.91
CA ARG A 74 -11.80 -9.87 -1.65
C ARG A 74 -11.66 -8.64 -0.75
N THR A 75 -12.48 -8.54 0.30
CA THR A 75 -12.39 -7.46 1.30
C THR A 75 -11.07 -7.50 2.07
N THR A 76 -10.55 -8.70 2.38
CA THR A 76 -9.24 -8.88 3.02
C THR A 76 -8.12 -8.40 2.10
N VAL A 77 -8.16 -8.78 0.82
CA VAL A 77 -7.17 -8.33 -0.18
C VAL A 77 -7.17 -6.81 -0.33
N LEU A 78 -8.36 -6.20 -0.40
CA LEU A 78 -8.51 -4.74 -0.49
C LEU A 78 -7.99 -4.04 0.77
N ALA A 79 -8.28 -4.58 1.96
CA ALA A 79 -7.78 -4.04 3.21
C ALA A 79 -6.24 -4.14 3.31
N ALA A 80 -5.66 -5.27 2.88
CA ALA A 80 -4.21 -5.45 2.85
C ALA A 80 -3.53 -4.47 1.86
N ALA A 81 -4.11 -4.29 0.66
CA ALA A 81 -3.64 -3.30 -0.30
C ALA A 81 -3.74 -1.86 0.23
N GLY A 82 -4.84 -1.54 0.94
CA GLY A 82 -5.00 -0.25 1.63
C GLY A 82 -3.89 0.01 2.64
N ARG A 83 -3.60 -0.97 3.50
CA ARG A 83 -2.50 -0.89 4.48
C ARG A 83 -1.14 -0.65 3.82
N VAL A 84 -0.85 -1.30 2.70
CA VAL A 84 0.38 -1.04 1.93
C VAL A 84 0.44 0.42 1.47
N GLY A 85 -0.67 0.98 1.00
CA GLY A 85 -0.77 2.40 0.64
C GLY A 85 -0.51 3.33 1.82
N ASP A 86 -1.16 3.07 2.96
CA ASP A 86 -1.02 3.88 4.18
C ASP A 86 0.42 3.90 4.71
N PHE A 87 1.07 2.73 4.80
CA PHE A 87 2.47 2.67 5.24
C PHE A 87 3.45 3.22 4.21
N SER A 88 3.14 3.12 2.90
CA SER A 88 3.93 3.80 1.87
C SER A 88 3.90 5.31 2.06
N GLN A 89 2.71 5.86 2.32
CA GLN A 89 2.55 7.28 2.60
C GLN A 89 3.27 7.68 3.90
N GLN A 90 3.23 6.84 4.94
CA GLN A 90 3.96 7.09 6.19
C GLN A 90 5.48 7.21 5.97
N VAL A 91 6.06 6.32 5.15
CA VAL A 91 7.49 6.39 4.79
C VAL A 91 7.78 7.70 4.06
N ILE A 92 6.97 8.07 3.06
CA ILE A 92 7.12 9.33 2.32
C ILE A 92 7.06 10.54 3.26
N ASN A 93 6.06 10.60 4.14
CA ASN A 93 5.87 11.70 5.09
C ASN A 93 7.01 11.81 6.11
N THR A 94 7.70 10.70 6.38
CA THR A 94 8.85 10.69 7.29
C THR A 94 10.12 11.16 6.58
N MET A 95 10.27 10.87 5.28
CA MET A 95 11.35 11.40 4.45
C MET A 95 11.19 12.91 4.25
N ASP A 96 9.98 13.37 3.92
CA ASP A 96 9.66 14.77 3.69
C ASP A 96 8.26 15.07 4.25
N GLU A 97 8.15 16.13 5.05
CA GLU A 97 6.87 16.46 5.68
C GLU A 97 5.90 16.99 4.61
N PRO A 98 4.67 16.46 4.55
CA PRO A 98 3.74 16.87 3.51
C PRO A 98 3.36 18.34 3.67
N THR A 99 3.33 19.07 2.56
CA THR A 99 2.83 20.44 2.59
C THR A 99 1.33 20.46 2.91
N HIS A 100 0.82 21.62 3.30
CA HIS A 100 -0.61 21.80 3.54
C HIS A 100 -1.44 21.48 2.29
N GLU A 101 -0.96 21.85 1.11
CA GLU A 101 -1.62 21.54 -0.17
C GLU A 101 -1.65 20.04 -0.46
N GLN A 102 -0.53 19.33 -0.21
CA GLN A 102 -0.46 17.88 -0.41
C GLN A 102 -1.42 17.13 0.52
N SER A 103 -1.46 17.54 1.80
CA SER A 103 -2.36 16.95 2.80
C SER A 103 -3.82 17.20 2.44
N TYR A 104 -4.17 18.44 2.09
CA TYR A 104 -5.52 18.81 1.68
C TYR A 104 -5.97 18.04 0.42
N PHE A 105 -5.08 17.91 -0.57
CA PHE A 105 -5.39 17.17 -1.79
C PHE A 105 -5.63 15.68 -1.52
N HIS A 106 -4.78 15.06 -0.68
CA HIS A 106 -4.95 13.67 -0.26
C HIS A 106 -6.30 13.45 0.45
N ASP A 107 -6.63 14.28 1.44
CA ASP A 107 -7.90 14.20 2.16
C ASP A 107 -9.11 14.36 1.24
N HIS A 108 -9.01 15.28 0.27
CA HIS A 108 -10.04 15.50 -0.71
C HIS A 108 -10.25 14.26 -1.60
N LEU A 109 -9.18 13.59 -2.05
CA LEU A 109 -9.29 12.33 -2.80
C LEU A 109 -9.95 11.21 -1.97
N VAL A 110 -9.56 11.06 -0.70
CA VAL A 110 -10.16 10.08 0.22
C VAL A 110 -11.65 10.36 0.41
N GLN A 111 -12.03 11.62 0.58
CA GLN A 111 -13.43 12.02 0.71
C GLN A 111 -14.23 11.69 -0.56
N LYS A 112 -13.69 11.97 -1.74
CA LYS A 112 -14.36 11.63 -3.01
C LYS A 112 -14.54 10.12 -3.16
N ALA A 113 -13.52 9.33 -2.84
CA ALA A 113 -13.60 7.86 -2.88
C ALA A 113 -14.68 7.32 -1.92
N LYS A 114 -14.77 7.85 -0.69
CA LYS A 114 -15.82 7.50 0.28
C LYS A 114 -17.22 7.84 -0.23
N ASN A 115 -17.38 9.00 -0.86
CA ASN A 115 -18.66 9.42 -1.42
C ASN A 115 -19.10 8.46 -2.53
N VAL A 116 -18.20 8.09 -3.44
CA VAL A 116 -18.47 7.11 -4.50
C VAL A 116 -18.90 5.77 -3.90
N ALA A 117 -18.14 5.23 -2.94
CA ALA A 117 -18.48 3.98 -2.28
C ALA A 117 -19.86 4.02 -1.61
N THR A 118 -20.19 5.13 -0.94
CA THR A 118 -21.49 5.33 -0.27
C THR A 118 -22.64 5.39 -1.28
N SER A 119 -22.49 6.16 -2.35
CA SER A 119 -23.51 6.25 -3.41
C SER A 119 -23.72 4.91 -4.12
N THR A 120 -22.65 4.16 -4.38
CA THR A 120 -22.75 2.81 -4.95
C THR A 120 -23.44 1.84 -3.99
N ALA A 121 -23.13 1.89 -2.68
CA ALA A 121 -23.82 1.05 -1.68
C ALA A 121 -25.32 1.34 -1.63
N GLN A 122 -25.71 2.62 -1.68
CA GLN A 122 -27.12 3.00 -1.77
C GLN A 122 -27.80 2.51 -3.04
N LEU A 123 -27.09 2.47 -4.18
CA LEU A 123 -27.61 1.95 -5.43
C LEU A 123 -27.86 0.43 -5.36
N VAL A 124 -26.98 -0.33 -4.71
CA VAL A 124 -27.11 -1.80 -4.56
C VAL A 124 -28.25 -2.18 -3.60
N LEU A 125 -28.59 -1.31 -2.65
CA LEU A 125 -29.68 -1.52 -1.70
C LEU A 125 -31.08 -1.16 -2.24
N ARG A 126 -31.16 -0.57 -3.45
CA ARG A 126 -32.41 -0.26 -4.15
C ARG A 126 -32.73 -1.33 -5.17
#